data_AF-A0A956F9U4-F1
#
_entry.id   AF-A0A956F9U4-F1
#
_cell.length_a   1.000
_cell.length_b   1.000
_cell.length_c   1.000
_cell.angle_alpha   90.00
_cell.angle_beta   90.00
_cell.angle_gamma   90.00
#
_symmetry.space_group_name_H-M   'P 1'
#
loop_
_entity.id
_entity.type
_entity.pdbx_description
1 polymer ?
#
loop_
_entity_poly.entity_id
_entity_poly.type
_entity_poly.pdbx_seq_one_letter_code
_entity_poly.pdbx_strand_id
1 'polypeptide(L)'
;MASVGMFGKVPTFGDFVSLGTGTPGYRQFERWLQDSNDTIVERGQELQPLGFMIRHEDTRSLLVGILVGSVDSVGRSFPLSLFYEIADEGVSLAGMPPALGPDLARLASVARKARVRAPEEVRSLVEGMALPSDKDVAIRSHAQLNRLRIVTAEMMLQRAFGAGPSPHYGSEVILRACELASERRSGAPLILEGRAGTDVELMFLLASVDAMSGGRQPVAVLWEVRSRRALFVLGPPDARLLSLMVSENEADRLWPMWTDRPEVAERSREQLPAACRELVDAPGGVSAKDFLDSMAVACKPRSQQPAPPEGKQRQRQGKWQSRVP
;
A
#
# COMPACT_ATOMS: atom_id res chain seq x y z
N MET A 1 -5.77 -6.17 20.57
CA MET A 1 -4.51 -5.98 21.31
C MET A 1 -3.40 -6.39 20.38
N ALA A 2 -2.52 -5.45 20.04
CA ALA A 2 -1.33 -5.73 19.25
C ALA A 2 -0.51 -6.89 19.82
N SER A 3 0.05 -7.72 18.96
CA SER A 3 1.03 -8.73 19.31
C SER A 3 2.26 -8.60 18.41
N VAL A 4 3.36 -9.22 18.81
CA VAL A 4 4.60 -9.28 18.02
C VAL A 4 4.87 -10.74 17.64
N GLY A 5 5.37 -10.95 16.43
CA GLY A 5 5.68 -12.27 15.90
C GLY A 5 6.99 -12.32 15.12
N MET A 6 7.45 -13.55 14.94
CA MET A 6 8.64 -13.90 14.18
C MET A 6 8.41 -15.24 13.50
N PHE A 7 8.82 -15.35 12.24
CA PHE A 7 8.83 -16.63 11.53
C PHE A 7 9.96 -16.65 10.51
N GLY A 8 10.74 -17.73 10.45
CA GLY A 8 11.76 -17.92 9.42
C GLY A 8 13.00 -18.67 9.92
N LYS A 9 14.13 -18.45 9.26
CA LYS A 9 15.42 -19.06 9.61
C LYS A 9 16.39 -18.05 10.22
N VAL A 10 17.25 -18.54 11.11
CA VAL A 10 18.39 -17.79 11.66
C VAL A 10 19.68 -18.58 11.43
N PRO A 11 20.83 -17.92 11.18
CA PRO A 11 22.08 -18.61 10.82
C PRO A 11 22.64 -19.57 11.87
N THR A 12 22.27 -19.42 13.12
CA THR A 12 22.77 -20.22 14.25
C THR A 12 21.97 -21.49 14.51
N PHE A 13 20.87 -21.73 13.78
CA PHE A 13 19.93 -22.80 14.08
C PHE A 13 19.44 -23.50 12.82
N GLY A 14 19.41 -24.84 12.87
CA GLY A 14 19.12 -25.68 11.72
C GLY A 14 17.63 -25.91 11.45
N ASP A 15 16.72 -25.21 12.14
CA ASP A 15 15.28 -25.32 11.91
C ASP A 15 14.61 -23.94 11.90
N PHE A 16 13.30 -23.89 11.73
CA PHE A 16 12.53 -22.66 11.80
C PHE A 16 12.45 -22.13 13.23
N VAL A 17 12.60 -20.81 13.36
CA VAL A 17 12.17 -20.08 14.53
C VAL A 17 10.75 -19.57 14.29
N SER A 18 9.88 -19.79 15.27
CA SER A 18 8.49 -19.34 15.23
C SER A 18 8.07 -18.78 16.58
N LEU A 19 7.51 -17.57 16.57
CA LEU A 19 6.89 -16.88 17.68
C LEU A 19 5.66 -16.17 17.13
N GLY A 20 4.49 -16.42 17.73
CA GLY A 20 3.25 -15.80 17.28
C GLY A 20 2.04 -16.32 18.04
N THR A 21 0.88 -15.77 17.70
CA THR A 21 -0.41 -16.02 18.35
C THR A 21 -1.13 -17.27 17.83
N GLY A 22 -0.66 -17.86 16.72
CA GLY A 22 -1.34 -18.97 16.05
C GLY A 22 -2.68 -18.58 15.41
N THR A 23 -2.92 -17.27 15.20
CA THR A 23 -4.14 -16.77 14.56
C THR A 23 -4.29 -17.31 13.13
N PRO A 24 -5.50 -17.31 12.56
CA PRO A 24 -5.69 -17.69 11.16
C PRO A 24 -4.87 -16.81 10.20
N GLY A 25 -4.78 -15.50 10.47
CA GLY A 25 -3.97 -14.56 9.69
C GLY A 25 -2.48 -14.92 9.72
N TYR A 26 -1.93 -15.20 10.91
CA TYR A 26 -0.55 -15.68 11.05
C TYR A 26 -0.28 -16.95 10.22
N ARG A 27 -1.16 -17.95 10.29
CA ARG A 27 -0.99 -19.21 9.52
C ARG A 27 -1.09 -19.00 8.01
N GLN A 28 -1.97 -18.11 7.56
CA GLN A 28 -2.04 -17.72 6.14
C GLN A 28 -0.76 -17.04 5.70
N PHE A 29 -0.21 -16.14 6.52
CA PHE A 29 1.08 -15.49 6.26
C PHE A 29 2.24 -16.49 6.20
N GLU A 30 2.33 -17.44 7.14
CA GLU A 30 3.37 -18.48 7.12
C GLU A 30 3.33 -19.29 5.81
N ARG A 31 2.14 -19.74 5.41
CA ARG A 31 1.96 -20.50 4.16
C ARG A 31 2.36 -19.66 2.95
N TRP A 32 1.87 -18.43 2.86
CA TRP A 32 2.24 -17.52 1.77
C TRP A 32 3.76 -17.29 1.70
N LEU A 33 4.42 -17.14 2.85
CA LEU A 33 5.87 -16.94 2.89
C LEU A 33 6.64 -18.19 2.47
N GLN A 34 6.16 -19.39 2.82
CA GLN A 34 6.71 -20.66 2.36
C GLN A 34 6.61 -20.79 0.84
N ASP A 35 5.41 -20.64 0.29
CA ASP A 35 5.16 -20.73 -1.16
C ASP A 35 6.00 -19.68 -1.92
N SER A 36 6.15 -18.49 -1.34
CA SER A 36 6.95 -17.42 -1.93
C SER A 36 8.45 -17.69 -1.89
N ASN A 37 8.93 -18.31 -0.83
CA ASN A 37 10.34 -18.69 -0.72
C ASN A 37 10.72 -19.75 -1.77
N ASP A 38 9.84 -20.73 -2.01
CA ASP A 38 10.09 -21.75 -3.03
C ASP A 38 10.31 -21.10 -4.41
N THR A 39 9.48 -20.11 -4.76
CA THR A 39 9.63 -19.34 -6.02
C THR A 39 10.95 -18.56 -6.09
N ILE A 40 11.39 -17.96 -4.98
CA ILE A 40 12.67 -17.20 -4.91
C ILE A 40 13.86 -18.16 -5.07
N VAL A 41 13.84 -19.30 -4.38
CA VAL A 41 14.90 -20.30 -4.39
C VAL A 41 15.03 -20.94 -5.78
N GLU A 42 13.92 -21.31 -6.41
CA GLU A 42 13.90 -21.84 -7.78
C GLU A 42 14.55 -20.87 -8.79
N ARG A 43 14.44 -19.56 -8.53
CA ARG A 43 14.99 -18.49 -9.38
C ARG A 43 16.40 -18.06 -8.99
N GLY A 44 16.98 -18.64 -7.94
CA GLY A 44 18.31 -18.25 -7.44
C GLY A 44 18.40 -16.79 -7.00
N GLN A 45 17.29 -16.23 -6.51
CA GLN A 45 17.18 -14.83 -6.12
C GLN A 45 17.49 -14.61 -4.65
N GLU A 46 18.02 -13.43 -4.30
CA GLU A 46 18.27 -13.03 -2.90
C GLU A 46 17.34 -11.89 -2.48
N LEU A 47 16.69 -12.08 -1.34
CA LEU A 47 15.75 -11.10 -0.80
C LEU A 47 16.50 -9.97 -0.07
N GLN A 48 16.39 -8.75 -0.60
CA GLN A 48 16.80 -7.54 0.11
C GLN A 48 15.85 -7.26 1.30
N PRO A 49 16.29 -6.53 2.34
CA PRO A 49 15.39 -6.14 3.43
C PRO A 49 14.17 -5.35 2.94
N LEU A 50 12.98 -5.89 3.16
CA LEU A 50 11.70 -5.28 2.78
C LEU A 50 10.92 -4.86 4.01
N GLY A 51 10.17 -3.76 3.90
CA GLY A 51 9.00 -3.54 4.75
C GLY A 51 7.77 -4.18 4.12
N PHE A 52 6.83 -4.61 4.95
CA PHE A 52 5.56 -5.14 4.48
C PHE A 52 4.36 -4.74 5.33
N MET A 53 3.20 -4.72 4.69
CA MET A 53 1.88 -4.68 5.31
C MET A 53 1.00 -5.73 4.63
N ILE A 54 0.37 -6.62 5.37
CA ILE A 54 -0.54 -7.65 4.83
C ILE A 54 -1.80 -7.67 5.69
N ARG A 55 -2.94 -7.41 5.06
CA ARG A 55 -4.27 -7.46 5.68
C ARG A 55 -4.92 -8.80 5.37
N HIS A 56 -5.60 -9.35 6.36
CA HIS A 56 -6.41 -10.55 6.22
C HIS A 56 -7.89 -10.17 6.39
N GLU A 57 -8.67 -10.27 5.32
CA GLU A 57 -10.08 -9.84 5.31
C GLU A 57 -10.94 -10.60 6.33
N ASP A 58 -10.67 -11.90 6.51
CA ASP A 58 -11.43 -12.77 7.42
C ASP A 58 -11.17 -12.46 8.90
N THR A 59 -9.96 -11.97 9.24
CA THR A 59 -9.53 -11.81 10.64
C THR A 59 -9.52 -10.37 11.12
N ARG A 60 -9.77 -9.39 10.25
CA ARG A 60 -9.68 -7.95 10.60
C ARG A 60 -8.36 -7.60 11.28
N SER A 61 -7.29 -8.24 10.82
CA SER A 61 -5.94 -8.04 11.34
C SER A 61 -5.02 -7.59 10.23
N LEU A 62 -4.06 -6.76 10.64
CA LEU A 62 -3.01 -6.22 9.79
C LEU A 62 -1.67 -6.67 10.36
N LEU A 63 -0.90 -7.39 9.54
CA LEU A 63 0.51 -7.66 9.82
C LEU A 63 1.33 -6.51 9.25
N VAL A 64 2.16 -5.88 10.07
CA VAL A 64 3.12 -4.86 9.64
C VAL A 64 4.50 -5.19 10.16
N GLY A 65 5.49 -5.30 9.28
CA GLY A 65 6.79 -5.79 9.68
C GLY A 65 7.86 -5.63 8.63
N ILE A 66 8.91 -6.43 8.81
CA ILE A 66 10.03 -6.52 7.89
C ILE A 66 10.29 -7.98 7.49
N LEU A 67 10.80 -8.14 6.27
CA LEU A 67 11.35 -9.39 5.77
C LEU A 67 12.83 -9.18 5.45
N VAL A 68 13.69 -10.10 5.86
CA VAL A 68 15.11 -10.08 5.50
C VAL A 68 15.54 -11.43 4.95
N GLY A 69 16.37 -11.45 3.91
CA GLY A 69 17.04 -12.67 3.47
C GLY A 69 17.82 -13.30 4.64
N SER A 70 17.70 -14.62 4.78
CA SER A 70 18.37 -15.40 5.82
C SER A 70 18.67 -16.81 5.33
N VAL A 71 19.63 -17.46 6.00
CA VAL A 71 20.11 -18.81 5.72
C VAL A 71 20.30 -19.49 7.08
N ASP A 72 19.90 -20.74 7.23
CA ASP A 72 20.13 -21.49 8.47
C ASP A 72 21.56 -22.02 8.61
N SER A 73 21.85 -22.69 9.73
CA SER A 73 23.17 -23.27 10.01
C SER A 73 23.60 -24.40 9.07
N VAL A 74 22.68 -24.92 8.23
CA VAL A 74 22.96 -25.97 7.25
C VAL A 74 22.91 -25.46 5.80
N GLY A 75 22.79 -24.15 5.59
CA GLY A 75 22.89 -23.52 4.28
C GLY A 75 21.58 -23.40 3.49
N ARG A 76 20.42 -23.66 4.10
CA ARG A 76 19.12 -23.51 3.41
C ARG A 76 18.60 -22.08 3.56
N SER A 77 18.33 -21.44 2.42
CA SER A 77 17.77 -20.10 2.36
C SER A 77 16.28 -20.09 2.72
N PHE A 78 15.91 -19.22 3.65
CA PHE A 78 14.52 -18.86 3.95
C PHE A 78 14.50 -17.50 4.65
N PRO A 79 13.62 -16.57 4.28
CA PRO A 79 13.59 -15.23 4.88
C PRO A 79 13.25 -15.26 6.36
N LEU A 80 13.83 -14.35 7.14
CA LEU A 80 13.38 -14.06 8.50
C LEU A 80 12.36 -12.92 8.45
N SER A 81 11.14 -13.20 8.93
CA SER A 81 10.08 -12.22 9.13
C SER A 81 10.01 -11.81 10.60
N LEU A 82 9.89 -10.51 10.86
CA LEU A 82 9.60 -9.93 12.18
C LEU A 82 8.48 -8.90 12.01
N PHE A 83 7.43 -8.98 12.82
CA PHE A 83 6.23 -8.16 12.57
C PHE A 83 5.40 -7.92 13.83
N TYR A 84 4.52 -6.93 13.72
CA TYR A 84 3.40 -6.73 14.62
C TYR A 84 2.11 -7.20 13.95
N GLU A 85 1.25 -7.87 14.70
CA GLU A 85 -0.15 -8.11 14.33
C GLU A 85 -1.01 -7.14 15.12
N ILE A 86 -1.71 -6.24 14.41
CA ILE A 86 -2.58 -5.23 15.02
C ILE A 86 -4.01 -5.36 14.49
N ALA A 87 -4.98 -4.83 15.23
CA ALA A 87 -6.33 -4.69 14.71
C ALA A 87 -6.35 -3.70 13.54
N ASP A 88 -7.10 -4.02 12.47
CA ASP A 88 -7.25 -3.13 11.32
C ASP A 88 -8.32 -2.04 11.52
N GLU A 89 -9.06 -2.10 12.62
CA GLU A 89 -10.14 -1.16 12.92
C GLU A 89 -9.60 0.24 13.22
N GLY A 90 -10.04 1.22 12.43
CA GLY A 90 -9.71 2.62 12.66
C GLY A 90 -8.26 3.00 12.41
N VAL A 91 -7.46 2.16 11.74
CA VAL A 91 -6.13 2.54 11.27
C VAL A 91 -6.19 3.07 9.84
N SER A 92 -5.40 4.09 9.54
CA SER A 92 -5.18 4.50 8.15
C SER A 92 -3.96 3.79 7.60
N LEU A 93 -4.17 2.85 6.65
CA LEU A 93 -3.06 2.12 6.03
C LEU A 93 -2.01 3.04 5.40
N ALA A 94 -2.43 4.15 4.80
CA ALA A 94 -1.50 5.12 4.23
C ALA A 94 -0.58 5.75 5.28
N GLY A 95 -1.11 6.04 6.47
CA GLY A 95 -0.33 6.57 7.58
C GLY A 95 0.49 5.52 8.34
N MET A 96 0.29 4.22 8.09
CA MET A 96 0.89 3.14 8.87
C MET A 96 2.43 3.06 8.74
N PRO A 97 3.03 3.07 7.53
CA PRO A 97 4.49 2.95 7.40
C PRO A 97 5.26 3.99 8.23
N PRO A 98 4.97 5.32 8.12
CA PRO A 98 5.65 6.30 8.97
C PRO A 98 5.24 6.22 10.45
N ALA A 99 4.01 5.80 10.77
CA ALA A 99 3.55 5.70 12.16
C ALA A 99 4.29 4.60 12.94
N LEU A 100 4.65 3.50 12.27
CA LEU A 100 5.45 2.41 12.81
C LEU A 100 6.94 2.51 12.46
N GLY A 101 7.40 3.60 11.83
CA GLY A 101 8.81 3.76 11.44
C GLY A 101 9.82 3.43 12.56
N PRO A 102 9.66 3.97 13.79
CA PRO A 102 10.52 3.61 14.92
C PRO A 102 10.43 2.13 15.33
N ASP A 103 9.26 1.52 15.24
CA ASP A 103 9.00 0.11 15.55
C ASP A 103 9.65 -0.81 14.50
N LEU A 104 9.49 -0.49 13.21
CA LEU A 104 10.15 -1.18 12.10
C LEU A 104 11.67 -1.10 12.20
N ALA A 105 12.21 0.05 12.61
CA ALA A 105 13.65 0.21 12.85
C ALA A 105 14.15 -0.68 14.00
N ARG A 106 13.32 -0.89 15.04
CA ARG A 106 13.63 -1.83 16.13
C ARG A 106 13.60 -3.28 15.64
N LEU A 107 12.58 -3.68 14.88
CA LEU A 107 12.54 -5.01 14.24
C LEU A 107 13.79 -5.24 13.38
N ALA A 108 14.20 -4.25 12.58
CA ALA A 108 15.40 -4.33 11.76
C ALA A 108 16.68 -4.49 12.60
N SER A 109 16.73 -3.89 13.79
CA SER A 109 17.83 -4.09 14.74
C SER A 109 17.87 -5.52 15.28
N VAL A 110 16.72 -6.11 15.60
CA VAL A 110 16.61 -7.51 16.03
C VAL A 110 17.02 -8.46 14.89
N ALA A 111 16.54 -8.23 13.67
CA ALA A 111 16.93 -9.03 12.50
C ALA A 111 18.45 -9.02 12.25
N ARG A 112 19.13 -7.87 12.44
CA ARG A 112 20.59 -7.79 12.36
C ARG A 112 21.27 -8.61 13.45
N LYS A 113 20.78 -8.54 14.69
CA LYS A 113 21.32 -9.30 15.82
C LYS A 113 21.13 -10.81 15.63
N ALA A 114 19.99 -11.23 15.05
CA ALA A 114 19.67 -12.63 14.79
C ALA A 114 20.70 -13.37 13.93
N ARG A 115 21.53 -12.64 13.17
CA ARG A 115 22.61 -13.22 12.36
C ARG A 115 23.68 -13.98 13.15
N VAL A 116 23.86 -13.64 14.42
CA VAL A 116 24.96 -14.18 15.25
C VAL A 116 24.50 -14.69 16.63
N ARG A 117 23.18 -14.71 16.88
CA ARG A 117 22.58 -14.98 18.19
C ARG A 117 21.86 -16.32 18.17
N ALA A 118 21.82 -17.00 19.31
CA ALA A 118 21.03 -18.22 19.46
C ALA A 118 19.52 -17.92 19.33
N PRO A 119 18.69 -18.87 18.85
CA PRO A 119 17.24 -18.70 18.68
C PRO A 119 16.52 -18.17 19.92
N GLU A 120 16.88 -18.65 21.10
CA GLU A 120 16.27 -18.29 22.37
C GLU A 120 16.54 -16.81 22.69
N GLU A 121 17.76 -16.34 22.43
CA GLU A 121 18.11 -14.92 22.59
C GLU A 121 17.32 -14.05 21.61
N VAL A 122 17.14 -14.50 20.36
CA VAL A 122 16.33 -13.77 19.37
C VAL A 122 14.86 -13.74 19.80
N ARG A 123 14.31 -14.87 20.27
CA ARG A 123 12.95 -14.94 20.80
C ARG A 123 12.76 -13.96 21.96
N SER A 124 13.67 -13.97 22.94
CA SER A 124 13.60 -13.04 24.07
C SER A 124 13.69 -11.57 23.64
N LEU A 125 14.49 -11.25 22.61
CA LEU A 125 14.54 -9.89 22.06
C LEU A 125 13.21 -9.46 21.44
N VAL A 126 12.51 -10.37 20.75
CA VAL A 126 11.20 -10.10 20.13
C VAL A 126 10.11 -10.00 21.20
N GLU A 127 10.07 -10.93 22.16
CA GLU A 127 9.09 -10.91 23.27
C GLU A 127 9.25 -9.68 24.17
N GLY A 128 10.48 -9.20 24.35
CA GLY A 128 10.78 -7.98 25.10
C GLY A 128 10.46 -6.68 24.37
N MET A 129 9.93 -6.72 23.14
CA MET A 129 9.57 -5.52 22.39
C MET A 129 8.35 -4.82 23.00
N ALA A 130 8.43 -3.51 23.14
CA ALA A 130 7.26 -2.70 23.47
C ALA A 130 6.20 -2.86 22.38
N LEU A 131 5.01 -3.30 22.78
CA LEU A 131 3.85 -3.43 21.90
C LEU A 131 3.15 -2.08 21.80
N PRO A 132 2.98 -1.52 20.59
CA PRO A 132 2.21 -0.30 20.44
C PRO A 132 0.72 -0.61 20.71
N SER A 133 0.02 0.23 21.47
CA SER A 133 -1.42 0.01 21.66
C SER A 133 -2.18 0.27 20.36
N ASP A 134 -3.25 -0.49 20.09
CA ASP A 134 -4.07 -0.33 18.87
C ASP A 134 -4.54 1.13 18.71
N LYS A 135 -4.93 1.77 19.83
CA LYS A 135 -5.32 3.17 19.88
C LYS A 135 -4.19 4.14 19.53
N ASP A 136 -2.98 3.92 20.05
CA ASP A 136 -1.83 4.77 19.74
C ASP A 136 -1.45 4.65 18.26
N VAL A 137 -1.53 3.45 17.69
CA VAL A 137 -1.28 3.22 16.26
C VAL A 137 -2.32 3.93 15.41
N ALA A 138 -3.60 3.84 15.76
CA ALA A 138 -4.67 4.57 15.08
C ALA A 138 -4.44 6.09 15.13
N ILE A 139 -4.10 6.64 16.30
CA ILE A 139 -3.81 8.08 16.47
C ILE A 139 -2.60 8.48 15.64
N ARG A 140 -1.49 7.74 15.71
CA ARG A 140 -0.26 8.04 14.99
C ARG A 140 -0.44 7.96 13.48
N SER A 141 -1.12 6.93 12.97
CA SER A 141 -1.37 6.78 11.52
C SER A 141 -2.18 7.95 10.97
N HIS A 142 -3.24 8.38 11.66
CA HIS A 142 -4.00 9.57 11.29
C HIS A 142 -3.17 10.86 11.39
N ALA A 143 -2.33 11.00 12.42
CA ALA A 143 -1.45 12.14 12.55
C ALA A 143 -0.40 12.21 11.42
N GLN A 144 0.16 11.07 11.00
CA GLN A 144 1.10 11.02 9.88
C GLN A 144 0.44 11.41 8.56
N LEU A 145 -0.79 10.98 8.31
CA LEU A 145 -1.55 11.40 7.13
C LEU A 145 -1.67 12.91 6.99
N ASN A 146 -1.78 13.63 8.11
CA ASN A 146 -1.85 15.10 8.09
C ASN A 146 -0.55 15.77 7.60
N ARG A 147 0.57 15.05 7.53
CA ARG A 147 1.80 15.58 6.90
C ARG A 147 1.63 15.80 5.40
N LEU A 148 0.67 15.13 4.76
CA LEU A 148 0.30 15.42 3.36
C LEU A 148 -0.29 16.82 3.18
N ARG A 149 -0.66 17.52 4.26
CA ARG A 149 -1.06 18.95 4.21
C ARG A 149 0.12 19.90 4.03
N ILE A 150 1.33 19.46 4.34
CA ILE A 150 2.56 20.29 4.30
C ILE A 150 3.17 20.30 2.90
N VAL A 151 2.93 19.25 2.12
CA VAL A 151 3.45 19.08 0.76
C VAL A 151 2.37 19.41 -0.27
N THR A 152 2.78 19.97 -1.41
CA THR A 152 1.85 20.28 -2.50
C THR A 152 1.51 19.02 -3.29
N ALA A 153 0.30 18.99 -3.87
CA ALA A 153 -0.12 17.89 -4.73
C ALA A 153 0.78 17.77 -5.97
N GLU A 154 1.12 18.90 -6.61
CA GLU A 154 2.02 18.95 -7.76
C GLU A 154 3.36 18.26 -7.49
N MET A 155 4.02 18.58 -6.37
CA MET A 155 5.30 17.97 -6.02
C MET A 155 5.15 16.46 -5.82
N MET A 156 4.07 16.00 -5.18
CA MET A 156 3.86 14.58 -4.93
C MET A 156 3.53 13.80 -6.19
N LEU A 157 2.67 14.34 -7.06
CA LEU A 157 2.36 13.75 -8.36
C LEU A 157 3.62 13.59 -9.21
N GLN A 158 4.47 14.62 -9.28
CA GLN A 158 5.73 14.56 -10.03
C GLN A 158 6.69 13.51 -9.49
N ARG A 159 6.82 13.38 -8.16
CA ARG A 159 7.71 12.40 -7.53
C ARG A 159 7.20 10.97 -7.63
N ALA A 160 5.89 10.78 -7.50
CA ALA A 160 5.25 9.47 -7.50
C ALA A 160 5.11 8.89 -8.91
N PHE A 161 4.72 9.72 -9.88
CA PHE A 161 4.31 9.27 -11.22
C PHE A 161 5.24 9.76 -12.34
N GLY A 162 6.06 10.77 -12.09
CA GLY A 162 6.94 11.40 -13.09
C GLY A 162 6.46 12.79 -13.50
N ALA A 163 7.27 13.49 -14.30
CA ALA A 163 6.99 14.85 -14.76
C ALA A 163 6.10 14.89 -16.02
N GLY A 164 5.65 16.09 -16.39
CA GLY A 164 4.87 16.29 -17.61
C GLY A 164 3.51 15.59 -17.55
N PRO A 165 3.11 14.81 -18.58
CA PRO A 165 1.81 14.12 -18.61
C PRO A 165 1.76 12.84 -17.77
N SER A 166 2.88 12.38 -17.19
CA SER A 166 2.92 11.11 -16.43
C SER A 166 1.97 11.03 -15.22
N PRO A 167 1.62 12.12 -14.50
CA PRO A 167 0.59 12.08 -13.46
C PRO A 167 -0.78 11.60 -13.94
N HIS A 168 -1.16 11.88 -15.19
CA HIS A 168 -2.40 11.39 -15.78
C HIS A 168 -2.35 9.88 -15.96
N TYR A 169 -1.23 9.37 -16.46
CA TYR A 169 -0.99 7.93 -16.60
C TYR A 169 -1.07 7.21 -15.25
N GLY A 170 -0.32 7.66 -14.24
CA GLY A 170 -0.31 7.03 -12.92
C GLY A 170 -1.70 7.01 -12.27
N SER A 171 -2.45 8.11 -12.39
CA SER A 171 -3.82 8.19 -11.86
C SER A 171 -4.80 7.27 -12.60
N GLU A 172 -4.69 7.19 -13.94
CA GLU A 172 -5.53 6.31 -14.76
C GLU A 172 -5.25 4.84 -14.46
N VAL A 173 -3.98 4.46 -14.35
CA VAL A 173 -3.54 3.09 -14.00
C VAL A 173 -4.12 2.66 -12.64
N ILE A 174 -4.06 3.52 -11.63
CA ILE A 174 -4.63 3.22 -10.31
C ILE A 174 -6.15 3.00 -10.43
N LEU A 175 -6.87 3.95 -11.06
CA LEU A 175 -8.31 3.84 -11.22
C LEU A 175 -8.71 2.56 -11.95
N ARG A 176 -8.05 2.30 -13.07
CA ARG A 176 -8.33 1.14 -13.91
C ARG A 176 -8.04 -0.17 -13.20
N ALA A 177 -6.93 -0.24 -12.46
CA ALA A 177 -6.60 -1.43 -11.67
C ALA A 177 -7.62 -1.66 -10.54
N CYS A 178 -8.07 -0.60 -9.87
CA CYS A 178 -9.09 -0.68 -8.82
C CYS A 178 -10.46 -1.13 -9.37
N GLU A 179 -10.87 -0.59 -10.53
CA GLU A 179 -12.08 -1.04 -11.24
C GLU A 179 -11.99 -2.51 -11.60
N LEU A 180 -10.91 -2.95 -12.26
CA LEU A 180 -10.72 -4.34 -12.67
C LEU A 180 -10.64 -5.29 -11.47
N ALA A 181 -9.95 -4.89 -10.40
CA ALA A 181 -9.92 -5.65 -9.15
C ALA A 181 -11.32 -5.77 -8.54
N SER A 182 -12.18 -4.77 -8.75
CA SER A 182 -13.54 -4.80 -8.22
C SER A 182 -14.50 -5.72 -8.95
N GLU A 183 -14.27 -5.89 -10.25
CA GLU A 183 -15.04 -6.78 -11.12
C GLU A 183 -14.60 -8.25 -10.97
N ARG A 184 -13.33 -8.49 -10.64
CA ARG A 184 -12.76 -9.82 -10.44
C ARG A 184 -13.10 -10.36 -9.06
N ARG A 185 -13.96 -11.38 -9.00
CA ARG A 185 -14.24 -12.13 -7.77
C ARG A 185 -13.19 -13.20 -7.45
N SER A 186 -12.43 -13.65 -8.44
CA SER A 186 -11.38 -14.65 -8.33
C SER A 186 -10.33 -14.46 -9.42
N GLY A 187 -9.09 -14.85 -9.14
CA GLY A 187 -7.99 -14.79 -10.11
C GLY A 187 -6.67 -14.31 -9.51
N ALA A 188 -5.67 -14.17 -10.36
CA ALA A 188 -4.39 -13.57 -9.99
C ALA A 188 -4.59 -12.11 -9.55
N PRO A 189 -3.90 -11.66 -8.49
CA PRO A 189 -4.03 -10.30 -8.00
C PRO A 189 -3.51 -9.30 -9.05
N LEU A 190 -4.08 -8.10 -9.05
CA LEU A 190 -3.49 -6.97 -9.78
C LEU A 190 -2.43 -6.33 -8.89
N ILE A 191 -1.23 -6.13 -9.43
CA ILE A 191 -0.09 -5.62 -8.68
C ILE A 191 0.31 -4.29 -9.30
N LEU A 192 0.01 -3.20 -8.60
CA LEU A 192 0.49 -1.87 -8.94
C LEU A 192 1.94 -1.75 -8.49
N GLU A 193 2.77 -1.15 -9.33
CA GLU A 193 4.16 -0.87 -9.02
C GLU A 193 4.36 0.64 -8.91
N GLY A 194 4.92 1.08 -7.79
CA GLY A 194 5.15 2.49 -7.48
C GLY A 194 6.59 2.80 -7.11
N ARG A 195 6.91 4.08 -7.21
CA ARG A 195 8.20 4.64 -6.81
C ARG A 195 8.07 5.44 -5.52
N ALA A 196 8.71 4.97 -4.47
CA ALA A 196 8.74 5.64 -3.17
C ALA A 196 10.16 5.64 -2.60
N GLY A 197 10.83 6.80 -2.67
CA GLY A 197 12.12 7.03 -2.03
C GLY A 197 12.02 7.61 -0.62
N THR A 198 10.83 8.01 -0.18
CA THR A 198 10.57 8.52 1.17
C THR A 198 9.26 7.97 1.74
N ASP A 199 9.12 8.01 3.07
CA ASP A 199 7.87 7.61 3.74
C ASP A 199 6.68 8.48 3.31
N VAL A 200 6.91 9.75 2.95
CA VAL A 200 5.85 10.66 2.48
C VAL A 200 5.39 10.26 1.08
N GLU A 201 6.29 9.81 0.21
CA GLU A 201 5.96 9.27 -1.11
C GLU A 201 5.19 7.96 -1.01
N LEU A 202 5.64 7.02 -0.16
CA LEU A 202 4.92 5.77 0.09
C LEU A 202 3.51 6.04 0.64
N MET A 203 3.40 6.95 1.62
CA MET A 203 2.11 7.36 2.19
C MET A 203 1.19 8.00 1.14
N PHE A 204 1.72 8.85 0.26
CA PHE A 204 0.94 9.45 -0.82
C PHE A 204 0.44 8.40 -1.82
N LEU A 205 1.26 7.43 -2.21
CA LEU A 205 0.85 6.34 -3.09
C LEU A 205 -0.26 5.48 -2.46
N LEU A 206 -0.09 5.09 -1.19
CA LEU A 206 -1.13 4.35 -0.46
C LEU A 206 -2.44 5.13 -0.38
N ALA A 207 -2.36 6.42 -0.05
CA ALA A 207 -3.55 7.27 0.02
C ALA A 207 -4.18 7.50 -1.35
N SER A 208 -3.40 7.51 -2.43
CA SER A 208 -3.90 7.59 -3.81
C SER A 208 -4.71 6.35 -4.17
N VAL A 209 -4.18 5.15 -3.86
CA VAL A 209 -4.91 3.89 -4.06
C VAL A 209 -6.20 3.88 -3.24
N ASP A 210 -6.15 4.26 -1.96
CA ASP A 210 -7.33 4.33 -1.07
C ASP A 210 -8.40 5.31 -1.57
N ALA A 211 -8.00 6.52 -1.99
CA ALA A 211 -8.88 7.55 -2.51
C ALA A 211 -9.58 7.11 -3.80
N MET A 212 -8.83 6.55 -4.75
CA MET A 212 -9.34 6.20 -6.08
C MET A 212 -10.14 4.89 -6.09
N SER A 213 -9.94 4.03 -5.10
CA SER A 213 -10.63 2.74 -5.01
C SER A 213 -11.96 2.79 -4.27
N GLY A 214 -12.35 3.97 -3.75
CA GLY A 214 -13.54 4.14 -2.92
C GLY A 214 -13.42 3.46 -1.55
N GLY A 215 -12.21 3.44 -0.97
CA GLY A 215 -11.91 2.79 0.31
C GLY A 215 -11.55 1.31 0.22
N ARG A 216 -11.44 0.75 -0.99
CA ARG A 216 -10.85 -0.58 -1.21
C ARG A 216 -9.34 -0.51 -1.11
N GLN A 217 -8.83 -0.81 0.06
CA GLN A 217 -7.40 -0.75 0.29
C GLN A 217 -6.67 -1.98 -0.27
N PRO A 218 -5.37 -1.85 -0.59
CA PRO A 218 -4.56 -3.00 -0.98
C PRO A 218 -4.54 -4.05 0.15
N VAL A 219 -4.55 -5.32 -0.24
CA VAL A 219 -4.48 -6.46 0.69
C VAL A 219 -3.04 -6.66 1.16
N ALA A 220 -2.06 -6.40 0.28
CA ALA A 220 -0.66 -6.45 0.64
C ALA A 220 0.11 -5.26 0.05
N VAL A 221 1.12 -4.79 0.78
CA VAL A 221 2.06 -3.77 0.34
C VAL A 221 3.45 -4.23 0.71
N LEU A 222 4.36 -4.28 -0.26
CA LEU A 222 5.78 -4.52 -0.03
C LEU A 222 6.55 -3.29 -0.48
N TRP A 223 7.58 -2.89 0.27
CA TRP A 223 8.45 -1.79 -0.17
C TRP A 223 9.90 -2.02 0.20
N GLU A 224 10.78 -1.50 -0.66
CA GLU A 224 12.22 -1.51 -0.49
C GLU A 224 12.75 -0.10 -0.73
N VAL A 225 13.42 0.45 0.28
CA VAL A 225 13.78 1.89 0.32
C VAL A 225 14.93 2.22 -0.64
N ARG A 226 15.89 1.31 -0.86
CA ARG A 226 17.11 1.61 -1.64
C ARG A 226 16.83 1.70 -3.15
N SER A 227 16.07 0.75 -3.67
CA SER A 227 15.52 0.66 -5.02
C SER A 227 14.32 1.59 -5.22
N ARG A 228 13.82 2.20 -4.13
CA ARG A 228 12.65 3.09 -4.13
C ARG A 228 11.42 2.42 -4.72
N ARG A 229 11.26 1.12 -4.48
CA ARG A 229 10.24 0.29 -5.12
C ARG A 229 9.17 -0.08 -4.11
N ALA A 230 7.91 0.04 -4.52
CA ALA A 230 6.77 -0.43 -3.75
C ALA A 230 5.80 -1.21 -4.64
N LEU A 231 5.29 -2.32 -4.15
CA LEU A 231 4.23 -3.11 -4.79
C LEU A 231 2.96 -3.04 -3.96
N PHE A 232 1.84 -2.72 -4.61
CA PHE A 232 0.51 -2.64 -4.00
C PHE A 232 -0.38 -3.70 -4.62
N VAL A 233 -0.84 -4.64 -3.80
CA VAL A 233 -1.54 -5.84 -4.24
C VAL A 233 -3.04 -5.67 -4.03
N LEU A 234 -3.78 -5.65 -5.13
CA LEU A 234 -5.23 -5.58 -5.17
C LEU A 234 -5.80 -7.00 -5.29
N GLY A 235 -5.96 -7.66 -4.13
CA GLY A 235 -6.42 -9.05 -4.00
C GLY A 235 -5.47 -9.91 -3.17
N PRO A 236 -5.80 -11.19 -2.92
CA PRO A 236 -4.95 -12.09 -2.13
C PRO A 236 -3.55 -12.21 -2.74
N PRO A 237 -2.47 -12.02 -1.96
CA PRO A 237 -1.11 -12.14 -2.48
C PRO A 237 -0.81 -13.58 -2.87
N ASP A 238 -0.16 -13.76 -4.03
CA ASP A 238 0.29 -15.07 -4.50
C ASP A 238 1.77 -15.32 -4.16
N ALA A 239 2.23 -16.55 -4.42
CA ALA A 239 3.61 -16.99 -4.19
C ALA A 239 4.67 -16.21 -4.98
N ARG A 240 4.29 -15.52 -6.07
CA ARG A 240 5.29 -14.84 -6.92
C ARG A 240 5.64 -13.45 -6.41
N LEU A 241 4.85 -12.91 -5.49
CA LEU A 241 4.97 -11.53 -5.03
C LEU A 241 6.39 -11.16 -4.53
N LEU A 242 7.05 -12.03 -3.77
CA LEU A 242 8.42 -11.76 -3.32
C LEU A 242 9.44 -11.84 -4.46
N SER A 243 9.25 -12.74 -5.42
CA SER A 243 10.12 -12.80 -6.60
C SER A 243 9.95 -11.56 -7.48
N LEU A 244 8.74 -11.01 -7.58
CA LEU A 244 8.47 -9.75 -8.27
C LEU A 244 9.20 -8.58 -7.60
N MET A 245 9.42 -8.59 -6.28
CA MET A 245 10.23 -7.55 -5.62
C MET A 245 11.71 -7.60 -6.01
N VAL A 246 12.24 -8.79 -6.32
CA VAL A 246 13.66 -8.99 -6.66
C VAL A 246 13.91 -8.87 -8.17
N SER A 247 12.95 -9.28 -9.00
CA SER A 247 13.06 -9.30 -10.46
C SER A 247 12.41 -8.09 -11.13
N GLU A 248 13.05 -7.56 -12.16
CA GLU A 248 12.44 -6.61 -13.10
C GLU A 248 11.90 -7.33 -14.37
N ASN A 249 12.23 -8.61 -14.56
CA ASN A 249 11.97 -9.36 -15.81
C ASN A 249 10.50 -9.81 -15.99
N GLU A 250 9.61 -9.53 -15.03
CA GLU A 250 8.18 -9.89 -15.11
C GLU A 250 7.28 -8.66 -15.21
N ALA A 251 7.71 -7.67 -16.01
CA ALA A 251 6.99 -6.41 -16.24
C ALA A 251 5.53 -6.63 -16.68
N ASP A 252 5.23 -7.70 -17.43
CA ASP A 252 3.87 -8.01 -17.91
C ASP A 252 2.85 -8.29 -16.78
N ARG A 253 3.32 -8.56 -15.56
CA ARG A 253 2.48 -8.79 -14.38
C ARG A 253 2.29 -7.56 -13.51
N LEU A 254 3.11 -6.54 -13.75
CA LEU A 254 3.14 -5.31 -12.98
C LEU A 254 2.41 -4.22 -13.74
N TRP A 255 1.68 -3.40 -13.00
CA TRP A 255 1.03 -2.21 -13.51
C TRP A 255 1.82 -1.00 -13.00
N PRO A 256 2.88 -0.59 -13.72
CA PRO A 256 3.70 0.53 -13.30
C PRO A 256 2.86 1.79 -13.27
N MET A 257 2.97 2.58 -12.20
CA MET A 257 2.27 3.85 -12.06
C MET A 257 3.03 5.01 -12.74
N TRP A 258 3.99 4.69 -13.62
CA TRP A 258 4.76 5.65 -14.40
C TRP A 258 4.96 5.13 -15.82
N THR A 259 5.22 6.04 -16.74
CA THR A 259 5.62 5.70 -18.11
C THR A 259 6.66 6.69 -18.61
N ASP A 260 7.62 6.18 -19.39
CA ASP A 260 8.59 6.96 -20.15
C ASP A 260 8.08 7.34 -21.55
N ARG A 261 6.87 6.88 -21.91
CA ARG A 261 6.25 7.08 -23.23
C ARG A 261 5.25 8.24 -23.18
N PRO A 262 5.61 9.44 -23.67
CA PRO A 262 4.74 10.62 -23.57
C PRO A 262 3.40 10.41 -24.30
N GLU A 263 3.38 9.68 -25.41
CA GLU A 263 2.17 9.41 -26.17
C GLU A 263 1.16 8.51 -25.43
N VAL A 264 1.65 7.66 -24.52
CA VAL A 264 0.80 6.84 -23.65
C VAL A 264 0.21 7.71 -22.56
N ALA A 265 1.04 8.58 -21.97
CA ALA A 265 0.62 9.49 -20.92
C ALA A 265 -0.46 10.49 -21.38
N GLU A 266 -0.31 11.07 -22.58
CA GLU A 266 -1.33 11.95 -23.17
C GLU A 266 -2.64 11.20 -23.47
N ARG A 267 -2.56 9.93 -23.93
CA ARG A 267 -3.77 9.11 -24.11
C ARG A 267 -4.49 8.83 -22.80
N SER A 268 -3.76 8.55 -21.72
CA SER A 268 -4.36 8.34 -20.40
C SER A 268 -5.09 9.59 -19.88
N ARG A 269 -4.61 10.79 -20.24
CA ARG A 269 -5.34 12.04 -19.93
C ARG A 269 -6.73 12.07 -20.56
N GLU A 270 -6.91 11.53 -21.77
CA GLU A 270 -8.23 11.46 -22.42
C GLU A 270 -9.14 10.39 -21.80
N GLN A 271 -8.54 9.35 -21.21
CA GLN A 271 -9.26 8.23 -20.58
C GLN A 271 -9.70 8.52 -19.15
N LEU A 272 -9.05 9.47 -18.47
CA LEU A 272 -9.45 9.88 -17.13
C LEU A 272 -10.86 10.50 -17.10
N PRO A 273 -11.67 10.19 -16.07
CA PRO A 273 -12.91 10.91 -15.81
C PRO A 273 -12.65 12.42 -15.74
N ALA A 274 -13.54 13.22 -16.34
CA ALA A 274 -13.34 14.67 -16.48
C ALA A 274 -13.00 15.37 -15.15
N ALA A 275 -13.69 15.00 -14.06
CA ALA A 275 -13.43 15.55 -12.72
C ALA A 275 -12.03 15.19 -12.19
N CYS A 276 -11.57 13.96 -12.43
CA CYS A 276 -10.22 13.54 -12.05
C CYS A 276 -9.16 14.27 -12.90
N ARG A 277 -9.41 14.39 -14.20
CA ARG A 277 -8.53 15.10 -15.13
C ARG A 277 -8.33 16.56 -14.72
N GLU A 278 -9.40 17.26 -14.35
CA GLU A 278 -9.32 18.66 -13.89
C GLU A 278 -8.42 18.82 -12.64
N LEU A 279 -8.51 17.87 -11.70
CA LEU A 279 -7.66 17.87 -10.50
C LEU A 279 -6.18 17.62 -10.84
N VAL A 280 -5.89 16.75 -11.81
CA VAL A 280 -4.52 16.43 -12.25
C VAL A 280 -3.94 17.51 -13.18
N ASP A 281 -4.78 18.22 -13.94
CA ASP A 281 -4.38 19.33 -14.81
C ASP A 281 -3.98 20.58 -14.02
N ALA A 282 -4.60 20.80 -12.86
CA ALA A 282 -4.35 21.98 -12.02
C ALA A 282 -4.09 21.61 -10.54
N PRO A 283 -3.01 20.85 -10.23
CA PRO A 283 -2.69 20.44 -8.86
C PRO A 283 -1.99 21.55 -8.05
N GLY A 284 -1.71 22.69 -8.68
CA GLY A 284 -0.98 23.80 -8.09
C GLY A 284 -1.75 24.49 -6.96
N GLY A 285 -1.05 24.85 -5.89
CA GLY A 285 -1.61 25.64 -4.78
C GLY A 285 -2.48 24.85 -3.79
N VAL A 286 -2.77 23.57 -4.04
CA VAL A 286 -3.46 22.69 -3.08
C VAL A 286 -2.47 21.74 -2.40
N SER A 287 -2.79 21.36 -1.16
CA SER A 287 -2.01 20.34 -0.45
C SER A 287 -2.26 18.95 -1.04
N ALA A 288 -1.32 18.02 -0.90
CA ALA A 288 -1.50 16.65 -1.36
C ALA A 288 -2.70 15.97 -0.66
N LYS A 289 -2.96 16.31 0.62
CA LYS A 289 -4.13 15.80 1.34
C LYS A 289 -5.45 16.27 0.73
N ASP A 290 -5.57 17.57 0.44
CA ASP A 290 -6.81 18.14 -0.11
C ASP A 290 -7.07 17.64 -1.55
N PHE A 291 -5.98 17.44 -2.32
CA PHE A 291 -6.05 16.77 -3.62
C PHE A 291 -6.61 15.35 -3.50
N LEU A 292 -6.11 14.54 -2.57
CA LEU A 292 -6.57 13.17 -2.37
C LEU A 292 -8.03 13.12 -1.91
N ASP A 293 -8.45 14.04 -1.04
CA ASP A 293 -9.85 14.16 -0.62
C ASP A 293 -10.76 14.52 -1.81
N SER A 294 -10.30 15.41 -2.68
CA SER A 294 -11.02 15.79 -3.92
C SER A 294 -11.08 14.62 -4.90
N MET A 295 -9.98 13.88 -5.07
CA MET A 295 -9.94 12.67 -5.90
C MET A 295 -10.91 11.61 -5.39
N ALA A 296 -10.97 11.38 -4.08
CA ALA A 296 -11.92 10.43 -3.48
C ALA A 296 -13.39 10.80 -3.75
N VAL A 297 -13.70 12.09 -3.90
CA VAL A 297 -15.05 12.54 -4.31
C VAL A 297 -15.26 12.36 -5.81
N ALA A 298 -14.27 12.75 -6.63
CA ALA A 298 -14.34 12.68 -8.09
C ALA A 298 -14.48 11.24 -8.61
N CYS A 299 -13.87 10.26 -7.93
CA CYS A 299 -13.86 8.85 -8.33
C CYS A 299 -15.12 8.08 -7.92
N LYS A 300 -16.02 8.66 -7.11
CA LYS A 300 -17.25 7.96 -6.69
C LYS A 300 -18.17 7.72 -7.90
N PRO A 301 -18.73 6.51 -8.07
CA PRO A 301 -19.73 6.24 -9.09
C PRO A 301 -20.88 7.25 -8.99
N ARG A 302 -21.42 7.72 -10.12
CA ARG A 302 -22.56 8.66 -10.13
C ARG A 302 -23.76 8.19 -9.31
N SER A 303 -23.97 6.87 -9.20
CA SER A 303 -25.03 6.28 -8.37
C SER A 303 -24.81 6.46 -6.86
N GLN A 304 -23.60 6.81 -6.42
CA GLN A 304 -23.21 7.03 -5.03
C GLN A 304 -22.89 8.51 -4.74
N GLN A 305 -22.97 9.39 -5.73
CA GLN A 305 -22.81 10.82 -5.52
C GLN A 305 -24.10 11.37 -4.88
N PRO A 306 -24.01 12.18 -3.81
CA PRO A 306 -25.18 12.82 -3.23
C PRO A 306 -25.89 13.63 -4.32
N ALA A 307 -27.22 13.46 -4.42
CA ALA A 307 -28.02 14.22 -5.37
C ALA A 307 -27.71 15.72 -5.20
N PRO A 308 -27.47 16.47 -6.28
CA PRO A 308 -27.23 17.90 -6.17
C PRO A 308 -28.38 18.50 -5.35
N PRO A 309 -28.10 19.41 -4.40
CA PRO A 309 -29.16 20.03 -3.62
C PRO A 309 -30.15 20.63 -4.61
N GLU A 310 -31.43 20.23 -4.52
CA GLU A 310 -32.50 20.72 -5.37
C GLU A 310 -32.60 22.24 -5.20
N GLY A 311 -31.82 22.96 -6.00
CA GLY A 311 -31.87 24.40 -6.11
C GLY A 311 -33.28 24.75 -6.58
N LYS A 312 -33.99 25.53 -5.76
CA LYS A 312 -35.30 26.12 -6.04
C LYS A 312 -35.27 26.88 -7.36
N GLN A 313 -35.41 26.16 -8.47
CA GLN A 313 -35.45 26.71 -9.82
C GLN A 313 -36.84 26.50 -10.42
N ARG A 314 -37.87 26.85 -9.65
CA ARG A 314 -39.25 27.02 -10.14
C ARG A 314 -39.92 28.15 -9.38
N GLN A 315 -39.92 29.36 -9.98
CA GLN A 315 -41.03 30.33 -9.98
C GLN A 315 -40.53 31.70 -10.47
N ARG A 316 -40.22 31.86 -11.76
CA ARG A 316 -40.29 33.15 -12.48
C ARG A 316 -40.44 32.97 -13.99
N GLN A 317 -41.50 32.28 -14.41
CA GLN A 317 -42.10 32.36 -15.75
C GLN A 317 -43.58 31.99 -15.56
N GLY A 318 -44.61 32.73 -15.93
CA GLY A 318 -44.77 34.07 -16.48
C GLY A 318 -46.25 34.45 -16.33
N LYS A 319 -46.55 35.72 -16.09
CA LYS A 319 -47.87 36.31 -16.33
C LYS A 319 -47.64 37.67 -16.99
N TRP A 320 -47.50 37.62 -18.30
CA TRP A 320 -47.70 38.72 -19.22
C TRP A 320 -48.76 38.26 -20.23
N GLN A 321 -49.55 39.19 -20.74
CA GLN A 321 -50.85 39.05 -21.44
C GLN A 321 -52.02 39.11 -20.45
N SER A 322 -52.88 40.13 -20.43
CA SER A 322 -53.48 40.87 -21.55
C SER A 322 -53.92 42.29 -21.15
N ARG A 323 -53.63 43.28 -22.01
CA ARG A 323 -54.41 44.53 -22.13
C ARG A 323 -54.97 44.60 -23.56
N VAL A 324 -56.31 44.52 -23.67
CA VAL A 324 -57.28 45.45 -24.32
C VAL A 324 -56.89 45.99 -25.72
N PRO A 325 -57.78 45.94 -26.73
CA PRO A 325 -59.04 46.70 -26.78
C PRO A 325 -60.32 45.88 -26.51
#